data_AF-A0A814JZH1-F1
#
_entry.id   AF-A0A814JZH1-F1
#
_cell.length_a   1.000
_cell.length_b   1.000
_cell.length_c   1.000
_cell.angle_alpha   90.00
_cell.angle_beta   90.00
_cell.angle_gamma   90.00
#
_symmetry.space_group_name_H-M   'P 1'
#
loop_
_entity.id
_entity.type
_entity.pdbx_description
1 polymer ?
#
loop_
_entity_poly.entity_id
_entity_poly.type
_entity_poly.pdbx_seq_one_letter_code
_entity_poly.pdbx_strand_id
1 'polypeptide(L)'
;MLVECRRIYKDNEQVLAEIDAFDQMYHSNAALQWYSRDSFLFQIINQALRSSNVNAMFKMRYFLTDLYAQLHELNKQKNHI
;
A
#
# COMPACT_ATOMS: atom_id res chain seq x y z
N MET A 1 -5.81 6.75 6.54
CA MET A 1 -5.40 5.42 6.06
C MET A 1 -5.05 4.51 7.24
N LEU A 2 -3.94 4.76 7.93
CA LEU A 2 -3.39 3.85 8.96
C LEU A 2 -4.31 3.57 10.14
N VAL A 3 -5.10 4.55 10.60
CA VAL A 3 -6.11 4.34 11.65
C VAL A 3 -7.07 3.20 11.29
N GLU A 4 -7.50 3.11 10.04
CA GLU A 4 -8.40 2.04 9.59
C GLU A 4 -7.66 0.69 9.51
N CYS A 5 -6.40 0.69 9.07
CA CYS A 5 -5.56 -0.51 9.06
C CYS A 5 -5.37 -1.06 10.49
N ARG A 6 -5.06 -0.20 11.47
CA ARG A 6 -4.95 -0.58 12.89
C ARG A 6 -6.26 -1.15 13.44
N ARG A 7 -7.41 -0.61 13.01
CA ARG A 7 -8.73 -1.13 13.39
C ARG A 7 -8.99 -2.52 12.82
N ILE A 8 -8.61 -2.76 11.57
CA ILE A 8 -8.76 -4.05 10.89
C ILE A 8 -7.86 -5.12 11.54
N TYR A 9 -6.63 -4.75 11.88
CA TYR A 9 -5.61 -5.67 12.41
C TYR A 9 -5.39 -5.55 13.92
N LYS A 10 -6.40 -5.07 14.67
CA LYS A 10 -6.28 -4.76 16.10
C LYS A 10 -5.79 -5.92 16.97
N ASP A 11 -6.03 -7.17 16.54
CA ASP A 11 -5.66 -8.40 17.25
C ASP A 11 -4.45 -9.10 16.63
N ASN A 12 -3.76 -8.47 15.67
CA ASN A 12 -2.57 -9.01 15.00
C ASN A 12 -1.36 -8.10 15.28
N GLU A 13 -0.65 -8.40 16.38
CA GLU A 13 0.50 -7.61 16.84
C GLU A 13 1.62 -7.50 15.80
N GLN A 14 1.85 -8.55 15.02
CA GLN A 14 2.85 -8.53 13.95
C GLN A 14 2.49 -7.47 12.89
N VAL A 15 1.24 -7.47 12.42
CA VAL A 15 0.79 -6.49 11.44
C VAL A 15 0.73 -5.08 12.04
N LEU A 16 0.39 -4.94 13.32
CA LEU A 16 0.46 -3.64 13.99
C LEU A 16 1.88 -3.07 14.01
N ALA A 17 2.90 -3.90 14.27
CA ALA A 17 4.30 -3.49 14.19
C ALA A 17 4.72 -3.13 12.75
N GLU A 18 4.21 -3.85 11.73
CA GLU A 18 4.43 -3.46 10.33
C GLU A 18 3.78 -2.11 9.98
N ILE A 19 2.59 -1.84 10.52
CA ILE A 19 1.91 -0.55 10.37
C ILE A 19 2.71 0.56 11.04
N ASP A 20 3.28 0.33 12.22
CA ASP A 20 4.17 1.27 12.90
C ASP A 20 5.44 1.55 12.09
N ALA A 21 6.08 0.51 11.57
CA ALA A 21 7.26 0.64 10.72
C ALA A 21 6.94 1.41 9.43
N PHE A 22 5.77 1.15 8.83
CA PHE A 22 5.30 1.93 7.69
C PHE A 22 5.11 3.40 8.05
N ASP A 23 4.42 3.72 9.14
CA ASP A 23 4.16 5.10 9.57
C ASP A 23 5.46 5.91 9.77
N GLN A 24 6.50 5.26 10.30
CA GLN A 24 7.77 5.91 10.61
C GLN A 24 8.74 5.97 9.41
N MET A 25 8.75 4.94 8.56
CA MET A 25 9.79 4.76 7.53
C MET A 25 9.29 5.00 6.11
N TYR A 26 7.97 5.13 5.90
CA TYR A 26 7.42 5.29 4.56
C TYR A 26 7.77 6.64 3.95
N HIS A 27 8.10 6.59 2.65
CA HIS A 27 8.30 7.74 1.80
C HIS A 27 7.89 7.37 0.36
N SER A 28 7.51 8.36 -0.44
CA SER A 28 6.80 8.16 -1.71
C SER A 28 7.57 7.35 -2.76
N ASN A 29 8.90 7.29 -2.69
CA ASN A 29 9.74 6.47 -3.58
C ASN A 29 9.85 4.99 -3.14
N ALA A 30 9.28 4.61 -1.99
CA ALA A 30 9.35 3.25 -1.45
C ALA A 30 8.03 2.48 -1.60
N ALA A 31 6.98 3.08 -2.19
CA ALA A 31 5.68 2.45 -2.40
C ALA A 31 5.73 1.08 -3.08
N LEU A 32 6.53 0.90 -4.15
CA LEU A 32 6.64 -0.40 -4.82
C LEU A 32 7.21 -1.48 -3.88
N GLN A 33 8.26 -1.15 -3.13
CA GLN A 33 8.87 -2.06 -2.15
C GLN A 33 7.88 -2.48 -1.06
N TRP A 34 7.11 -1.52 -0.53
CA TRP A 34 6.12 -1.79 0.51
C TRP A 34 4.95 -2.62 -0.03
N TYR A 35 4.56 -2.41 -1.28
CA TYR A 35 3.52 -3.20 -1.94
C TYR A 35 3.97 -4.62 -2.31
N SER A 36 5.25 -4.80 -2.68
CA SER A 36 5.78 -6.09 -3.14
C SER A 36 6.19 -7.04 -2.02
N ARG A 37 6.51 -6.51 -0.84
CA ARG A 37 6.60 -7.31 0.39
C ARG A 37 5.16 -7.73 0.71
N ASP A 38 4.91 -8.99 1.05
CA ASP A 38 3.60 -9.50 1.48
C ASP A 38 3.16 -8.85 2.80
N SER A 39 2.88 -7.55 2.71
CA SER A 39 2.61 -6.64 3.81
C SER A 39 1.11 -6.43 3.93
N PHE A 40 0.70 -5.82 5.03
CA PHE A 40 -0.69 -5.40 5.23
C PHE A 40 -1.25 -4.56 4.07
N LEU A 41 -0.41 -3.80 3.36
CA LEU A 41 -0.81 -2.99 2.21
C LEU A 41 -1.17 -3.84 1.01
N PHE A 42 -0.36 -4.86 0.71
CA PHE A 42 -0.66 -5.81 -0.36
C PHE A 42 -2.03 -6.45 -0.13
N GLN A 43 -2.30 -6.92 1.08
CA GLN A 43 -3.56 -7.57 1.44
C GLN A 43 -4.76 -6.62 1.34
N ILE A 44 -4.69 -5.43 1.96
CA ILE A 44 -5.79 -4.45 1.95
C ILE A 44 -6.08 -3.96 0.52
N ILE A 45 -5.04 -3.63 -0.24
CA ILE A 45 -5.21 -3.05 -1.58
C ILE A 45 -5.78 -4.09 -2.53
N ASN A 46 -5.26 -5.31 -2.54
CA ASN A 46 -5.81 -6.37 -3.40
C ASN A 46 -7.24 -6.72 -3.03
N GLN A 47 -7.59 -6.71 -1.73
CA GLN A 47 -8.97 -6.90 -1.31
C GLN A 47 -9.87 -5.75 -1.78
N ALA A 48 -9.44 -4.49 -1.64
CA ALA A 48 -10.20 -3.32 -2.07
C ALA A 48 -10.44 -3.32 -3.59
N LEU A 49 -9.42 -3.68 -4.37
CA LEU A 49 -9.51 -3.78 -5.83
C LEU A 49 -10.45 -4.92 -6.26
N ARG A 50 -10.29 -6.13 -5.70
CA ARG A 50 -11.15 -7.29 -6.03
C ARG A 50 -12.62 -7.04 -5.69
N SER A 51 -12.88 -6.33 -4.60
CA SER A 51 -14.24 -5.99 -4.18
C SER A 51 -14.81 -4.71 -4.82
N SER A 52 -14.03 -4.02 -5.67
CA SER A 52 -14.38 -2.70 -6.21
C SER A 52 -14.80 -1.71 -5.12
N ASN A 53 -14.21 -1.82 -3.93
CA ASN A 53 -14.56 -0.98 -2.78
C ASN A 53 -13.90 0.39 -2.94
N VAL A 54 -14.58 1.28 -3.66
CA VAL A 54 -14.12 2.64 -3.96
C VAL A 54 -13.80 3.43 -2.70
N ASN A 55 -14.56 3.25 -1.62
CA ASN A 55 -14.29 3.94 -0.35
C ASN A 55 -12.96 3.49 0.27
N ALA A 56 -12.67 2.18 0.25
CA ALA A 56 -11.38 1.66 0.70
C ALA A 56 -10.23 2.17 -0.16
N MET A 57 -10.37 2.13 -1.50
CA MET A 57 -9.36 2.71 -2.41
C MET A 57 -9.13 4.19 -2.14
N PHE A 58 -10.20 4.96 -1.94
CA PHE A 58 -10.11 6.40 -1.65
C PHE A 58 -9.42 6.69 -0.31
N LYS A 59 -9.60 5.83 0.71
CA LYS A 59 -8.85 5.91 1.97
C LYS A 59 -7.36 5.57 1.80
N MET A 60 -7.01 4.74 0.82
CA MET A 60 -5.63 4.36 0.47
C MET A 60 -5.00 5.29 -0.60
N ARG A 61 -5.71 6.32 -1.07
CA ARG A 61 -5.36 7.11 -2.27
C ARG A 61 -3.92 7.64 -2.28
N TYR A 62 -3.37 8.05 -1.13
CA TYR A 62 -2.00 8.56 -1.05
C TYR A 62 -0.99 7.49 -1.47
N PHE A 63 -1.08 6.30 -0.85
CA PHE A 63 -0.23 5.17 -1.20
C PHE A 63 -0.47 4.69 -2.63
N LEU A 64 -1.72 4.63 -3.08
CA LEU A 64 -2.06 4.22 -4.45
C LEU A 64 -1.50 5.19 -5.51
N THR A 65 -1.47 6.49 -5.19
CA THR A 65 -0.89 7.51 -6.08
C THR A 65 0.61 7.30 -6.23
N ASP A 66 1.32 7.11 -5.12
CA ASP A 66 2.76 6.86 -5.12
C ASP A 66 3.11 5.53 -5.80
N LEU A 67 2.32 4.48 -5.54
CA LEU A 67 2.48 3.17 -6.18
C LEU A 67 2.26 3.27 -7.69
N TYR A 68 1.19 3.95 -8.13
CA TYR A 68 0.92 4.16 -9.55
C TYR A 68 2.04 4.94 -10.24
N ALA A 69 2.53 6.01 -9.62
CA ALA A 69 3.63 6.79 -10.16
C ALA A 69 4.89 5.94 -10.38
N GLN A 70 5.28 5.11 -9.39
CA GLN A 70 6.42 4.22 -9.54
C GLN A 70 6.21 3.13 -10.59
N LEU A 71 5.03 2.53 -10.65
CA LEU A 71 4.69 1.54 -11.68
C LEU A 71 4.73 2.15 -13.09
N HIS A 72 4.24 3.38 -13.23
CA HIS A 72 4.25 4.10 -14.50
C HIS A 72 5.68 4.37 -14.98
N GLU A 73 6.55 4.85 -14.10
CA GLU A 73 7.96 5.06 -14.43
C GLU A 73 8.69 3.76 -14.75
N LEU A 74 8.44 2.69 -13.99
CA LEU A 74 9.01 1.36 -14.28
C LEU A 74 8.57 0.83 -15.65
N ASN A 75 7.30 1.02 -16.02
CA ASN A 75 6.79 0.60 -17.32
C ASN A 75 7.38 1.43 -18.47
N LYS A 76 7.56 2.74 -18.29
CA LYS A 76 8.26 3.58 -19.28
C LYS A 76 9.68 3.08 -19.55
N GLN A 77 10.42 2.75 -18.49
CA GLN A 77 11.79 2.23 -18.60
C GLN A 77 11.84 0.91 -19.36
N LYS A 78 10.90 -0.02 -19.08
CA LYS A 78 10.80 -1.29 -19.80
C LYS A 78 10.51 -1.14 -21.29
N ASN A 79 9.73 -0.13 -21.68
CA ASN A 79 9.36 0.11 -23.07
C ASN A 79 10.45 0.87 -23.88
N HIS A 80 11.61 1.16 -23.27
CA HIS A 80 12.77 1.77 -23.93
C HIS A 80 13.95 0.78 -24.08
N ILE A 81 13.71 -0.51 -23.85
CA ILE A 81 14.65 -1.63 -24.08
C ILE A 81 14.10 -2.47 -25.23
#